data_AF-A0A8C2VYZ2-F1
#
_entry.id   AF-A0A8C2VYZ2-F1
#
_cell.length_a   1.000
_cell.length_b   1.000
_cell.length_c   1.000
_cell.angle_alpha   90.00
_cell.angle_beta   90.00
_cell.angle_gamma   90.00
#
_symmetry.space_group_name_H-M   'P 1'
#
loop_
_entity.id
_entity.type
_entity.pdbx_description
1 polymer ?
#
loop_
_entity_poly.entity_id
_entity_poly.type
_entity_poly.pdbx_seq_one_letter_code
_entity_poly.pdbx_strand_id
1 'polypeptide(L)'
;MRDIWSWVPERFALCQPLLLFSSLQHGYSLTRFFFQCEGHEPTLLLIRTTQKEVCGAYLSTDWSERNKFGGKLSFFGTGECFVFRLQPEVQRYEWVVIKHPELTKPTSFMSSETSTPSPLSHSVPSDPADRLSPFLAARHFNLPSKTESMFMAGGNDCLIIGGHSPSKYPGPHQHRAEGAGDCGW
;
A
#
# COMPACT_ATOMS: atom_id res chain seq x y z
N MET A 1 -22.67 -4.78 -8.87
CA MET A 1 -21.56 -5.64 -9.36
C MET A 1 -21.01 -5.16 -10.69
N ARG A 2 -21.85 -4.63 -11.60
CA ARG A 2 -21.38 -4.02 -12.87
C ARG A 2 -20.38 -2.88 -12.65
N ASP A 3 -20.56 -2.08 -11.61
CA ASP A 3 -19.71 -0.90 -11.33
C ASP A 3 -18.25 -1.31 -11.07
N ILE A 4 -18.03 -2.29 -10.16
CA ILE A 4 -16.69 -2.80 -9.87
C ILE A 4 -16.04 -3.38 -11.12
N TRP A 5 -16.80 -4.14 -11.92
CA TRP A 5 -16.27 -4.84 -13.09
C TRP A 5 -15.77 -3.87 -14.17
N SER A 6 -16.35 -2.67 -14.25
CA SER A 6 -15.86 -1.60 -15.12
C SER A 6 -14.53 -0.99 -14.68
N TRP A 7 -14.11 -1.22 -13.42
CA TRP A 7 -12.87 -0.71 -12.85
C TRP A 7 -11.75 -1.74 -12.81
N VAL A 8 -12.08 -3.02 -12.90
CA VAL A 8 -11.10 -4.11 -12.98
C VAL A 8 -10.32 -3.97 -14.30
N PRO A 9 -8.99 -4.17 -14.30
CA PRO A 9 -8.20 -4.09 -15.52
C PRO A 9 -8.78 -4.95 -16.65
N GLU A 10 -8.84 -4.41 -17.86
CA GLU A 10 -9.56 -4.99 -19.01
C GLU A 10 -9.13 -6.43 -19.34
N ARG A 11 -7.86 -6.77 -19.07
CA ARG A 11 -7.34 -8.14 -19.22
C ARG A 11 -8.09 -9.20 -18.39
N PHE A 12 -8.85 -8.79 -17.38
CA PHE A 12 -9.68 -9.67 -16.56
C PHE A 12 -11.18 -9.49 -16.81
N ALA A 13 -11.61 -8.62 -17.73
CA ALA A 13 -13.02 -8.29 -17.95
C ALA A 13 -13.88 -9.49 -18.39
N LEU A 14 -13.26 -10.53 -18.96
CA LEU A 14 -13.94 -11.76 -19.38
C LEU A 14 -13.87 -12.89 -18.34
N CYS A 15 -13.13 -12.69 -17.24
CA CYS A 15 -13.02 -13.70 -16.18
C CYS A 15 -14.35 -13.82 -15.42
N GLN A 16 -14.67 -15.04 -14.98
CA GLN A 16 -15.80 -15.25 -14.06
C GLN A 16 -15.32 -15.14 -12.62
N PRO A 17 -15.99 -14.35 -11.76
CA PRO A 17 -15.61 -14.23 -10.37
C PRO A 17 -15.86 -15.56 -9.62
N LEU A 18 -14.87 -16.01 -8.86
CA LEU A 18 -14.95 -17.16 -7.97
C LEU A 18 -14.97 -16.68 -6.52
N LEU A 19 -15.92 -17.18 -5.71
CA LEU A 19 -15.93 -16.93 -4.28
C LEU A 19 -14.86 -17.79 -3.61
N LEU A 20 -13.75 -17.16 -3.22
CA LEU A 20 -12.68 -17.83 -2.47
C LEU A 20 -13.05 -17.96 -0.99
N PHE A 21 -13.45 -16.85 -0.37
CA PHE A 21 -13.72 -16.77 1.07
C PHE A 21 -14.96 -15.94 1.37
N SER A 22 -15.68 -16.33 2.42
CA SER A 22 -16.79 -15.59 3.01
C SER A 22 -16.84 -15.90 4.50
N SER A 23 -16.92 -14.87 5.34
CA SER A 23 -16.99 -15.04 6.80
C SER A 23 -18.23 -15.82 7.25
N LEU A 24 -19.30 -15.79 6.47
CA LEU A 24 -20.52 -16.56 6.74
C LEU A 24 -20.31 -18.07 6.61
N GLN A 25 -19.49 -18.51 5.66
CA GLN A 25 -19.24 -19.93 5.37
C GLN A 25 -17.97 -20.44 6.05
N HIS A 26 -16.98 -19.58 6.25
CA HIS A 26 -15.63 -19.97 6.66
C HIS A 26 -15.22 -19.41 8.03
N GLY A 27 -16.07 -18.60 8.68
CA GLY A 27 -15.77 -17.99 9.97
C GLY A 27 -14.87 -16.76 9.89
N TYR A 28 -14.35 -16.32 11.04
CA TYR A 28 -13.67 -15.02 11.20
C TYR A 28 -12.17 -15.15 11.51
N SER A 29 -11.49 -16.09 10.85
CA SER A 29 -10.05 -16.32 11.04
C SER A 29 -9.23 -15.77 9.87
N LEU A 30 -8.29 -14.86 10.16
CA LEU A 30 -7.34 -14.36 9.15
C LEU A 30 -6.45 -15.47 8.60
N THR A 31 -5.96 -16.37 9.45
CA THR A 31 -5.19 -17.54 9.01
C THR A 31 -5.95 -18.36 7.97
N ARG A 32 -7.24 -18.61 8.19
CA ARG A 32 -8.09 -19.34 7.24
C ARG A 32 -8.36 -18.52 5.98
N PHE A 33 -8.59 -17.22 6.10
CA PHE A 33 -8.72 -16.31 4.97
C PHE A 33 -7.50 -16.37 4.05
N PHE A 34 -6.29 -16.22 4.60
CA PHE A 34 -5.06 -16.29 3.81
C PHE A 34 -4.88 -17.65 3.16
N PHE A 35 -5.05 -18.74 3.92
CA PHE A 35 -4.93 -20.10 3.39
C PHE A 35 -5.88 -20.34 2.20
N GLN A 36 -7.10 -19.80 2.25
CA GLN A 36 -8.10 -19.98 1.20
C GLN A 36 -7.85 -19.12 -0.05
N CYS A 37 -7.15 -17.99 0.10
CA CYS A 37 -6.91 -17.03 -0.97
C CYS A 37 -5.51 -17.14 -1.59
N GLU A 38 -4.57 -17.84 -0.95
CA GLU A 38 -3.24 -18.12 -1.51
C GLU A 38 -3.33 -18.86 -2.86
N GLY A 39 -2.50 -18.50 -3.82
CA GLY A 39 -2.49 -19.05 -5.18
C GLY A 39 -3.52 -18.45 -6.12
N HIS A 40 -4.30 -17.46 -5.67
CA HIS A 40 -5.27 -16.74 -6.48
C HIS A 40 -4.90 -15.26 -6.65
N GLU A 41 -4.84 -14.81 -7.89
CA GLU A 41 -4.69 -13.40 -8.24
C GLU A 41 -5.34 -13.07 -9.60
N PRO A 42 -5.84 -11.84 -9.79
CA PRO A 42 -6.08 -10.83 -8.76
C PRO A 42 -7.26 -11.22 -7.85
N THR A 43 -7.41 -10.55 -6.71
CA THR A 43 -8.55 -10.78 -5.81
C THR A 43 -9.37 -9.51 -5.57
N LEU A 44 -10.67 -9.69 -5.36
CA LEU A 44 -11.58 -8.64 -4.90
C LEU A 44 -11.96 -8.93 -3.45
N LEU A 45 -11.58 -8.04 -2.54
CA LEU A 45 -12.03 -8.07 -1.16
C LEU A 45 -13.28 -7.20 -1.03
N LEU A 46 -14.36 -7.77 -0.48
CA LEU A 46 -15.59 -7.06 -0.19
C LEU A 46 -15.89 -7.10 1.31
N ILE A 47 -16.13 -5.92 1.88
CA ILE A 47 -16.40 -5.72 3.30
C ILE A 47 -17.77 -5.08 3.43
N ARG A 48 -18.63 -5.70 4.23
CA ARG A 48 -19.90 -5.11 4.68
C ARG A 48 -19.79 -4.79 6.16
N THR A 49 -19.94 -3.51 6.51
CA THR A 49 -19.88 -3.06 7.91
C THR A 49 -21.20 -3.32 8.63
N THR A 50 -21.19 -3.23 9.97
CA THR A 50 -22.42 -3.34 10.78
C THR A 50 -23.37 -2.16 10.56
N GLN A 51 -22.86 -1.03 10.08
CA GLN A 51 -23.61 0.15 9.65
C GLN A 51 -24.17 0.02 8.22
N LYS A 52 -24.09 -1.17 7.61
CA LYS A 52 -24.54 -1.47 6.24
C LYS A 52 -23.78 -0.75 5.13
N GLU A 53 -22.62 -0.16 5.43
CA GLU A 53 -21.73 0.34 4.38
C GLU A 53 -21.07 -0.83 3.65
N VAL A 54 -20.76 -0.62 2.38
CA VAL A 54 -20.13 -1.63 1.53
C VAL A 54 -18.91 -1.00 0.89
N CYS A 55 -17.73 -1.52 1.21
CA CYS A 55 -16.45 -1.09 0.69
C CYS A 55 -15.56 -2.29 0.40
N GLY A 56 -14.39 -2.06 -0.17
CA GLY A 56 -13.50 -3.14 -0.54
C GLY A 56 -12.26 -2.67 -1.26
N ALA A 57 -11.54 -3.66 -1.81
CA ALA A 57 -10.33 -3.41 -2.57
C ALA A 57 -10.17 -4.42 -3.72
N TYR A 58 -9.60 -3.94 -4.81
CA TYR A 58 -9.00 -4.78 -5.83
C TYR A 58 -7.52 -4.91 -5.55
N LEU A 59 -7.04 -6.16 -5.50
CA LEU A 59 -5.70 -6.51 -5.07
C LEU A 59 -5.04 -7.32 -6.18
N SER A 60 -3.94 -6.77 -6.71
CA SER A 60 -3.36 -7.23 -7.98
C SER A 60 -2.43 -8.45 -7.85
N THR A 61 -2.05 -8.82 -6.62
CA THR A 61 -1.05 -9.85 -6.35
C THR A 61 -1.55 -10.89 -5.35
N ASP A 62 -1.04 -12.11 -5.46
CA ASP A 62 -1.30 -13.23 -4.54
C ASP A 62 -0.97 -12.90 -3.07
N TRP A 63 -1.79 -13.41 -2.16
CA TRP A 63 -1.64 -13.34 -0.70
C TRP A 63 -0.44 -14.14 -0.15
N SER A 64 0.13 -15.06 -0.94
CA SER A 64 1.34 -15.81 -0.58
C SER A 64 2.57 -14.89 -0.45
N GLU A 65 2.56 -13.74 -1.13
CA GLU A 65 3.58 -12.69 -1.08
C GLU A 65 3.90 -12.21 0.35
N ARG A 66 2.90 -12.23 1.26
CA ARG A 66 3.10 -11.81 2.66
C ARG A 66 4.20 -12.58 3.38
N ASN A 67 4.49 -13.81 2.92
CA ASN A 67 5.47 -14.70 3.55
C ASN A 67 6.90 -14.51 3.02
N LYS A 68 7.10 -13.71 1.96
CA LYS A 68 8.41 -13.56 1.30
C LYS A 68 9.52 -13.01 2.21
N PHE A 69 9.15 -12.29 3.26
CA PHE A 69 10.10 -11.66 4.19
C PHE A 69 10.17 -12.40 5.54
N GLY A 70 10.10 -13.73 5.52
CA GLY A 70 10.36 -14.57 6.69
C GLY A 70 9.35 -14.37 7.82
N GLY A 71 8.07 -14.18 7.48
CA GLY A 71 6.99 -13.97 8.45
C GLY A 71 6.95 -12.56 9.07
N LYS A 72 7.88 -11.67 8.73
CA LYS A 72 7.77 -10.25 9.09
C LYS A 72 6.68 -9.60 8.25
N LEU A 73 5.81 -8.83 8.91
CA LEU A 73 4.83 -8.00 8.23
C LEU A 73 5.53 -7.11 7.20
N SER A 74 5.17 -7.29 5.95
CA SER A 74 5.78 -6.64 4.79
C SER A 74 4.68 -6.28 3.81
N PHE A 75 4.87 -5.14 3.14
CA PHE A 75 3.95 -4.68 2.13
C PHE A 75 4.29 -5.32 0.78
N PHE A 76 3.25 -5.54 -0.02
CA PHE A 76 3.31 -6.10 -1.36
C PHE A 76 2.12 -5.57 -2.18
N GLY A 77 1.97 -5.99 -3.44
CA GLY A 77 1.01 -5.42 -4.38
C GLY A 77 1.68 -4.61 -5.49
N THR A 78 0.86 -4.13 -6.43
CA THR A 78 1.28 -3.20 -7.49
C THR A 78 0.42 -1.95 -7.48
N GLY A 79 0.82 -0.92 -8.25
CA GLY A 79 0.03 0.30 -8.45
C GLY A 79 -1.32 0.09 -9.17
N GLU A 80 -1.67 -1.14 -9.55
CA GLU A 80 -3.00 -1.47 -10.10
C GLU A 80 -4.03 -1.74 -9.00
N CYS A 81 -3.59 -1.87 -7.75
CA CYS A 81 -4.50 -1.98 -6.62
C CYS A 81 -5.30 -0.68 -6.43
N PHE A 82 -6.54 -0.82 -6.01
CA PHE A 82 -7.41 0.31 -5.67
C PHE A 82 -8.37 -0.07 -4.55
N VAL A 83 -8.78 0.92 -3.76
CA VAL A 83 -9.88 0.75 -2.81
C VAL A 83 -11.15 1.37 -3.38
N PHE A 84 -12.30 0.87 -2.96
CA PHE A 84 -13.59 1.37 -3.42
C PHE A 84 -14.63 1.35 -2.31
N ARG A 85 -15.66 2.16 -2.53
CA ARG A 85 -16.90 2.18 -1.77
C ARG A 85 -18.07 2.00 -2.74
N LEU A 86 -19.06 1.21 -2.35
CA LEU A 86 -20.32 1.03 -3.09
C LEU A 86 -21.51 1.67 -2.37
N GLN A 87 -21.44 1.77 -1.05
CA GLN A 87 -22.46 2.41 -0.22
C GLN A 87 -21.79 3.29 0.85
N PRO A 88 -22.32 4.50 1.15
CA PRO A 88 -23.55 5.07 0.58
C PRO A 88 -23.40 5.53 -0.87
N GLU A 89 -22.19 5.91 -1.28
CA GLU A 89 -21.87 6.36 -2.63
C GLU A 89 -20.82 5.47 -3.27
N VAL A 90 -21.01 5.24 -4.57
CA VAL A 90 -20.09 4.48 -5.42
C VAL A 90 -18.89 5.37 -5.75
N GLN A 91 -17.74 5.03 -5.19
CA GLN A 91 -16.48 5.77 -5.39
C GLN A 91 -15.30 4.79 -5.50
N ARG A 92 -14.33 5.14 -6.35
CA ARG A 92 -13.07 4.39 -6.53
C ARG A 92 -11.90 5.31 -6.22
N TYR A 93 -10.94 4.79 -5.48
CA TYR A 93 -9.70 5.48 -5.12
C TYR A 93 -8.53 4.66 -5.63
N GLU A 94 -7.92 5.13 -6.71
CA GLU A 94 -6.73 4.54 -7.29
C GLU A 94 -5.49 4.89 -6.47
N TRP A 95 -4.45 4.08 -6.63
CA TRP A 95 -3.13 4.43 -6.16
C TRP A 95 -2.60 5.68 -6.87
N VAL A 96 -2.39 6.77 -6.12
CA VAL A 96 -1.75 7.98 -6.63
C VAL A 96 -0.26 7.92 -6.25
N VAL A 97 0.61 7.77 -7.25
CA VAL A 97 2.04 8.01 -7.05
C VAL A 97 2.21 9.51 -6.80
N ILE A 98 2.41 9.91 -5.54
CA ILE A 98 2.71 11.31 -5.21
C ILE A 98 4.12 11.61 -5.74
N LYS A 99 4.20 12.14 -6.96
CA LYS A 99 5.41 12.75 -7.51
C LYS A 99 5.63 14.14 -6.89
N HIS A 100 5.97 14.23 -5.60
CA HIS A 100 6.40 15.52 -5.01
C HIS A 100 7.83 15.45 -4.45
N PRO A 101 8.84 15.88 -5.24
CA PRO A 101 10.22 16.08 -4.78
C PRO A 101 10.41 17.23 -3.78
N GLU A 102 9.39 18.05 -3.51
CA GLU A 102 9.54 19.34 -2.81
C GLU A 102 9.22 19.32 -1.30
N LEU A 103 8.76 18.19 -0.72
CA LEU A 103 8.38 18.12 0.70
C LEU A 103 9.48 17.53 1.63
N THR A 104 10.66 17.26 1.10
CA THR A 104 11.84 16.81 1.87
C THR A 104 12.95 17.87 1.86
N LYS A 105 12.63 19.14 2.11
CA LYS A 105 13.67 20.09 2.54
C LYS A 105 13.85 19.92 4.06
N PRO A 106 14.97 19.36 4.54
CA PRO A 106 15.32 19.51 5.95
C PRO A 106 15.53 21.00 6.19
N THR A 107 14.79 21.57 7.13
CA THR A 107 15.06 22.91 7.67
C THR A 107 16.46 22.87 8.27
N SER A 108 17.46 23.32 7.50
CA SER A 108 18.80 23.55 8.01
C SER A 108 18.71 24.70 9.00
N PHE A 109 18.77 24.38 10.30
CA PHE A 109 19.05 25.39 11.31
C PHE A 109 20.44 25.97 11.05
N MET A 110 20.49 27.29 11.14
CA MET A 110 21.58 28.16 10.70
C MET A 110 22.91 27.86 11.39
N SER A 111 24.00 27.91 10.63
CA SER A 111 25.26 28.47 11.11
C SER A 111 25.88 29.32 10.00
N SER A 112 26.26 30.52 10.41
CA SER A 112 26.77 31.66 9.65
C SER A 112 28.14 31.40 9.03
N GLU A 113 28.39 31.96 7.83
CA GLU A 113 29.56 32.79 7.44
C GLU A 113 30.00 32.67 5.94
N THR A 114 29.80 33.79 5.23
CA THR A 114 30.77 34.53 4.37
C THR A 114 31.16 34.08 2.93
N SER A 115 30.95 35.02 1.97
CA SER A 115 31.69 35.37 0.71
C SER A 115 31.24 34.91 -0.72
N THR A 116 30.49 35.81 -1.41
CA THR A 116 30.70 36.38 -2.80
C THR A 116 30.57 35.48 -4.10
N PRO A 117 30.41 36.01 -5.36
CA PRO A 117 29.12 35.91 -6.12
C PRO A 117 29.15 35.35 -7.59
N SER A 118 27.99 34.82 -8.06
CA SER A 118 27.46 34.79 -9.48
C SER A 118 28.20 34.04 -10.63
N PRO A 119 27.62 33.80 -11.84
CA PRO A 119 26.24 33.45 -12.26
C PRO A 119 26.16 32.32 -13.35
N LEU A 120 24.93 31.95 -13.77
CA LEU A 120 24.47 31.51 -15.11
C LEU A 120 23.78 30.14 -15.27
N SER A 121 22.67 30.26 -16.00
CA SER A 121 21.65 29.34 -16.46
C SER A 121 22.12 28.27 -17.45
N HIS A 122 21.69 27.01 -17.29
CA HIS A 122 21.54 26.09 -18.41
C HIS A 122 20.35 25.14 -18.20
N SER A 123 19.49 25.11 -19.21
CA SER A 123 18.36 24.20 -19.43
C SER A 123 18.79 22.74 -19.36
N VAL A 124 18.22 21.97 -18.43
CA VAL A 124 18.44 20.52 -18.34
C VAL A 124 17.57 19.81 -19.39
N PRO A 125 18.12 18.89 -20.21
CA PRO A 125 17.32 18.11 -21.14
C PRO A 125 16.44 17.14 -20.35
N SER A 126 15.12 17.18 -20.57
CA SER A 126 14.20 16.22 -19.96
C SER A 126 14.52 14.81 -20.44
N ASP A 127 14.81 13.94 -19.48
CA ASP A 127 15.05 12.52 -19.69
C ASP A 127 13.82 11.89 -20.39
N PRO A 128 13.98 11.07 -21.44
CA PRO A 128 12.84 10.37 -22.07
C PRO A 128 11.98 9.56 -21.09
N ALA A 129 12.52 9.21 -19.90
CA ALA A 129 11.75 8.61 -18.80
C ALA A 129 10.61 9.49 -18.28
N ASP A 130 10.69 10.82 -18.39
CA ASP A 130 9.66 11.76 -17.94
C ASP A 130 8.43 11.80 -18.86
N ARG A 131 8.54 11.22 -20.07
CA ARG A 131 7.45 11.19 -21.06
C ARG A 131 6.63 9.91 -21.07
N LEU A 132 7.08 8.88 -20.36
CA LEU A 132 6.34 7.63 -20.23
C LEU A 132 5.41 7.71 -19.03
N SER A 133 4.23 7.08 -19.15
CA SER A 133 3.42 6.83 -17.96
C SER A 133 4.30 6.06 -16.95
N PRO A 134 4.18 6.34 -15.64
CA PRO A 134 5.03 5.70 -14.61
C PRO A 134 5.02 4.16 -14.73
N PHE A 135 3.89 3.61 -15.18
CA PHE A 135 3.68 2.19 -15.45
C PHE A 135 4.54 1.64 -16.61
N LEU A 136 4.72 2.43 -17.68
CA LEU A 136 5.63 2.06 -18.78
C LEU A 136 7.08 2.28 -18.37
N ALA A 137 7.37 3.36 -17.63
CA ALA A 137 8.71 3.64 -17.14
C ALA A 137 9.24 2.52 -16.22
N ALA A 138 8.41 2.01 -15.29
CA ALA A 138 8.78 0.96 -14.35
C ALA A 138 9.06 -0.40 -15.00
N ARG A 139 8.49 -0.68 -16.18
CA ARG A 139 8.77 -1.92 -16.93
C ARG A 139 9.95 -1.79 -17.89
N HIS A 140 10.18 -0.59 -18.43
CA HIS A 140 11.15 -0.36 -19.49
C HIS A 140 12.54 0.04 -18.96
N PHE A 141 12.57 0.67 -17.79
CA PHE A 141 13.79 1.05 -17.10
C PHE A 141 13.68 0.49 -15.68
N ASN A 142 14.65 -0.31 -15.24
CA ASN A 142 14.74 -0.87 -13.89
C ASN A 142 14.87 0.24 -12.82
N LEU A 143 13.89 1.14 -12.71
CA LEU A 143 13.74 2.10 -11.63
C LEU A 143 13.57 1.31 -10.32
N PRO A 144 14.00 1.86 -9.18
CA PRO A 144 13.86 1.21 -7.88
C PRO A 144 12.38 1.14 -7.48
N SER A 145 11.67 0.17 -8.03
CA SER A 145 10.21 -0.05 -8.00
C SER A 145 9.68 -0.62 -6.68
N LYS A 146 10.56 -0.86 -5.70
CA LYS A 146 10.24 -1.79 -4.62
C LYS A 146 9.40 -1.21 -3.48
N THR A 147 9.28 0.12 -3.36
CA THR A 147 8.57 0.75 -2.23
C THR A 147 7.40 1.64 -2.66
N GLU A 148 7.42 2.20 -3.87
CA GLU A 148 6.37 3.12 -4.37
C GLU A 148 5.18 2.42 -5.03
N SER A 149 5.15 1.09 -5.01
CA SER A 149 4.09 0.27 -5.61
C SER A 149 3.48 -0.74 -4.65
N MET A 150 3.86 -0.73 -3.37
CA MET A 150 3.32 -1.67 -2.38
C MET A 150 2.02 -1.13 -1.77
N PHE A 151 0.97 -1.93 -1.75
CA PHE A 151 -0.39 -1.49 -1.44
C PHE A 151 -0.99 -2.18 -0.22
N MET A 152 -0.62 -3.43 0.04
CA MET A 152 -1.26 -4.27 1.05
C MET A 152 -0.24 -5.03 1.88
N ALA A 153 -0.59 -5.37 3.11
CA ALA A 153 0.19 -6.24 3.98
C ALA A 153 -0.74 -7.16 4.76
N GLY A 154 -0.29 -8.35 5.10
CA GLY A 154 -1.05 -9.31 5.89
C GLY A 154 -0.17 -9.95 6.96
N GLY A 155 -0.65 -10.00 8.19
CA GLY A 155 -0.03 -10.70 9.31
C GLY A 155 -1.07 -11.55 10.05
N ASN A 156 -0.64 -12.26 11.09
CA ASN A 156 -1.52 -13.19 11.81
C ASN A 156 -2.78 -12.50 12.39
N ASP A 157 -2.63 -11.26 12.84
CA ASP A 157 -3.69 -10.50 13.52
C ASP A 157 -4.12 -9.24 12.77
N CYS A 158 -3.59 -9.01 11.56
CA CYS A 158 -3.89 -7.79 10.82
C CYS A 158 -3.93 -8.00 9.31
N LEU A 159 -4.79 -7.21 8.68
CA LEU A 159 -4.83 -7.00 7.24
C LEU A 159 -4.77 -5.48 7.00
N ILE A 160 -3.79 -5.04 6.22
CA ILE A 160 -3.58 -3.64 5.89
C ILE A 160 -3.79 -3.47 4.39
N ILE A 161 -4.62 -2.49 4.01
CA ILE A 161 -4.91 -2.13 2.63
C ILE A 161 -4.78 -0.63 2.50
N GLY A 162 -3.95 -0.21 1.54
CA GLY A 162 -3.44 1.15 1.44
C GLY A 162 -2.13 1.30 2.22
N GLY A 163 -1.21 2.10 1.69
CA GLY A 163 0.03 2.44 2.35
C GLY A 163 0.74 3.57 1.62
N HIS A 164 1.07 4.66 2.30
CA HIS A 164 2.06 5.63 1.82
C HIS A 164 3.45 5.16 2.28
N SER A 165 4.52 5.60 1.61
CA SER A 165 5.91 5.16 1.86
C SER A 165 6.28 5.13 3.36
N PRO A 166 7.25 4.29 3.78
CA PRO A 166 7.68 4.21 5.17
C PRO A 166 8.55 5.42 5.54
N SER A 167 7.98 6.62 5.58
CA SER A 167 8.55 7.71 6.36
C SER A 167 8.24 7.45 7.84
N LYS A 168 9.13 6.67 8.47
CA LYS A 168 9.28 6.50 9.93
C LYS A 168 7.97 6.40 10.73
N TYR A 169 7.46 5.18 10.91
CA TYR A 169 6.76 4.87 12.16
C TYR A 169 7.84 4.68 13.24
N PRO A 170 7.94 5.55 14.26
CA PRO A 170 8.74 5.21 15.43
C PRO A 170 8.07 3.98 16.06
N GLY A 171 8.81 2.89 16.18
CA GLY A 171 8.34 1.70 16.88
C GLY A 171 7.91 2.05 18.31
N PRO A 172 6.99 1.28 18.91
CA PRO A 172 6.56 1.54 20.27
C PRO A 172 7.79 1.48 21.20
N HIS A 173 8.07 2.60 21.85
CA HIS A 173 9.04 2.66 22.94
C HIS A 173 8.56 1.70 24.03
N GLN A 174 9.29 0.60 24.20
CA GLN A 174 9.07 -0.32 25.30
C GLN A 174 9.54 0.35 26.59
N HIS A 175 8.63 1.04 27.27
CA HIS A 175 8.83 1.46 28.65
C HIS A 175 8.89 0.20 29.52
N ARG A 176 10.12 -0.27 29.77
CA ARG A 176 10.42 -1.24 30.81
C ARG A 176 10.19 -0.54 32.15
N ALA A 177 9.05 -0.79 32.78
CA ALA A 177 8.86 -0.45 34.17
C ALA A 177 9.78 -1.36 35.01
N GLU A 178 10.88 -0.80 35.50
CA GLU A 178 11.64 -1.40 36.59
C GLU A 178 10.77 -1.38 37.84
N GLY A 179 10.36 -2.56 38.30
CA GLY A 179 9.72 -2.73 39.59
C GLY A 179 10.73 -2.54 40.71
N ALA A 180 10.75 -1.34 41.29
CA ALA A 180 11.00 -1.19 42.73
C ALA A 180 9.83 -1.89 43.44
N GLY A 181 10.05 -2.82 44.37
CA GLY A 181 10.74 -2.59 45.63
C GLY A 181 9.71 -2.84 46.72
N ASP A 182 9.86 -3.99 47.37
CA ASP A 182 9.58 -4.28 48.78
C ASP A 182 8.60 -3.37 49.55
N CYS A 183 7.52 -3.94 50.08
CA CYS A 183 6.88 -3.57 51.34
C CYS A 183 5.81 -4.63 51.69
N GLY A 184 6.08 -5.42 52.73
CA GLY A 184 5.09 -6.27 53.38
C GLY A 184 4.08 -5.48 54.21
N TRP A 185 2.92 -6.09 54.45
CA TRP A 185 2.34 -6.49 55.74
C TRP A 185 1.32 -7.59 55.47
#